data_AF-A0A7X8ZH78-F1
#
_entry.id   AF-A0A7X8ZH78-F1
#
_cell.length_a   1.000
_cell.length_b   1.000
_cell.length_c   1.000
_cell.angle_alpha   90.00
_cell.angle_beta   90.00
_cell.angle_gamma   90.00
#
_symmetry.space_group_name_H-M   'P 1'
#
loop_
_entity.id
_entity.type
_entity.pdbx_description
1 polymer ?
#
loop_
_entity_poly.entity_id
_entity_poly.type
_entity_poly.pdbx_seq_one_letter_code
_entity_poly.pdbx_strand_id
1 'polypeptide(L)'
;MFSPLPDPLEGYNRSVELFNQNLVEHLVFPVSQAYNFVLPEPAREGIHNAGVNLFYPLRLVNCLLQCKFEAAWQESQRFAVNSTVGLLGLRDQASRWGMPLHREDFGQSLAYYNCPAGFYFNLPFLGPSNLRDCAGMLLAIPCSLQYWLLSEPLAMSCDALIMGNESAAAAYTLDNYFKTQYDSYLLSRAMYNAQRKALASDYQIAPDCESNPDQSLGYLLLRPQDPEFASRGYERRLRLPGAKSRLPYSCWPSPGSAKTLIILPGLGGHRLSAGVLALAELLQAQGYSVLALSSSLNPDYFRHLPEAAPPGFFWADRRQQALALAACVEDMQRHFKLPEQVCTVLGYSLGAINALYLSDLEFEEGLPGGLQVRRYLAINPPVDTPLALSKIDDFFAIPQSWPTEQRQQRSEDLMLKLVTALKDFNGQNRLPLSLEESQFLIALNMRLNLAETIAAAQKQNNQGFLRHDPAVFQKNALWLELMNLSFDDYMRLSVMPYYCEKLECEPDWLLEKSKLSALEGSLRRNDKLRLLQNRNDFLIDSEQLSWYSRVFGRRALLLPEGGHLGNMYHPDYQALIVKMLEEDDGGGQ
;
A
#
# COMPACT_ATOMS: atom_id res chain seq x y z
N MET A 1 7.50 1.52 20.52
CA MET A 1 6.82 0.75 19.46
C MET A 1 6.78 -0.70 19.86
N PHE A 2 5.70 -1.42 19.51
CA PHE A 2 5.47 -2.86 19.66
C PHE A 2 6.77 -3.65 19.83
N SER A 3 6.95 -4.37 20.95
CA SER A 3 8.08 -5.29 21.11
C SER A 3 7.87 -6.46 20.14
N PRO A 4 8.53 -6.47 18.97
CA PRO A 4 8.39 -7.60 18.06
C PRO A 4 8.99 -8.83 18.74
N LEU A 5 8.49 -10.02 18.40
CA LEU A 5 9.13 -11.25 18.88
C LEU A 5 10.63 -11.21 18.54
N PRO A 6 11.50 -11.73 19.42
CA PRO A 6 12.92 -11.82 19.13
C PRO A 6 13.15 -12.49 17.77
N ASP A 7 14.07 -11.94 16.99
CA ASP A 7 14.42 -12.41 15.65
C ASP A 7 15.91 -12.78 15.59
N PRO A 8 16.33 -13.86 16.28
CA PRO A 8 17.73 -14.29 16.31
C PRO A 8 18.20 -14.86 14.96
N LEU A 9 17.27 -15.20 14.07
CA LEU A 9 17.50 -15.84 12.78
C LEU A 9 17.20 -14.89 11.60
N GLU A 10 17.37 -13.58 11.77
CA GLU A 10 17.01 -12.58 10.75
C GLU A 10 17.57 -12.93 9.35
N GLY A 11 18.82 -13.37 9.27
CA GLY A 11 19.44 -13.78 8.00
C GLY A 11 18.74 -14.97 7.34
N TYR A 12 18.34 -15.98 8.12
CA TYR A 12 17.55 -17.09 7.59
C TYR A 12 16.15 -16.61 7.19
N ASN A 13 15.49 -15.85 8.05
CA ASN A 13 14.12 -15.40 7.87
C ASN A 13 13.93 -14.51 6.63
N ARG A 14 14.88 -13.59 6.38
CA ARG A 14 14.93 -12.77 5.17
C ARG A 14 15.23 -13.59 3.91
N SER A 15 16.06 -14.63 4.02
CA SER A 15 16.35 -15.53 2.89
C SER A 15 15.11 -16.36 2.51
N VAL A 16 14.37 -16.82 3.50
CA VAL A 16 13.09 -17.52 3.29
C VAL A 16 12.01 -16.57 2.77
N GLU A 17 11.98 -15.32 3.22
CA GLU A 17 11.05 -14.31 2.65
C GLU A 17 11.32 -14.12 1.16
N LEU A 18 12.58 -13.97 0.77
CA LEU A 18 12.98 -13.90 -0.65
C LEU A 18 12.60 -15.17 -1.41
N PHE A 19 12.75 -16.35 -0.81
CA PHE A 19 12.30 -17.60 -1.42
C PHE A 19 10.79 -17.61 -1.64
N ASN A 20 10.00 -17.26 -0.61
CA ASN A 20 8.54 -17.20 -0.68
C ASN A 20 8.05 -16.17 -1.69
N GLN A 21 8.67 -14.99 -1.73
CA GLN A 21 8.40 -13.96 -2.73
C GLN A 21 8.61 -14.50 -4.15
N ASN A 22 9.77 -15.10 -4.42
CA ASN A 22 10.08 -15.64 -5.76
C ASN A 22 9.13 -16.78 -6.14
N LEU A 23 8.78 -17.64 -5.18
CA LEU A 23 7.82 -18.72 -5.37
C LEU A 23 6.43 -18.16 -5.75
N VAL A 24 5.97 -17.12 -5.05
CA VAL A 24 4.70 -16.47 -5.36
C VAL A 24 4.72 -15.86 -6.76
N GLU A 25 5.73 -15.03 -7.05
CA GLU A 25 5.84 -14.29 -8.32
C GLU A 25 5.97 -15.22 -9.54
N HIS A 26 6.78 -16.28 -9.44
CA HIS A 26 7.15 -17.10 -10.59
C HIS A 26 6.38 -18.41 -10.72
N LEU A 27 5.69 -18.86 -9.65
CA LEU A 27 4.95 -20.12 -9.66
C LEU A 27 3.50 -19.96 -9.20
N VAL A 28 3.27 -19.52 -7.96
CA VAL A 28 1.91 -19.51 -7.37
C VAL A 28 1.01 -18.57 -8.15
N PHE A 29 1.46 -17.35 -8.45
CA PHE A 29 0.66 -16.38 -9.17
C PHE A 29 0.32 -16.81 -10.61
N PRO A 30 1.27 -17.24 -11.46
CA PRO A 30 0.94 -17.77 -12.79
C PRO A 30 0.01 -18.99 -12.75
N VAL A 31 0.25 -19.94 -11.84
CA VAL A 31 -0.60 -21.14 -11.67
C VAL A 31 -1.99 -20.75 -11.20
N SER A 32 -2.11 -19.77 -10.31
CA SER A 32 -3.41 -19.27 -9.83
C SER A 32 -4.26 -18.67 -10.95
N GLN A 33 -3.64 -17.97 -11.91
CA GLN A 33 -4.37 -17.43 -13.06
C GLN A 33 -4.93 -18.54 -13.94
N ALA A 34 -4.12 -19.56 -14.23
CA ALA A 34 -4.60 -20.74 -14.97
C ALA A 34 -5.70 -21.50 -14.21
N TYR A 35 -5.53 -21.66 -12.89
CA TYR A 35 -6.53 -22.29 -12.01
C TYR A 35 -7.85 -21.52 -12.03
N ASN A 36 -7.82 -20.20 -11.86
CA ASN A 36 -8.99 -19.33 -11.84
C ASN A 36 -9.70 -19.27 -13.21
N PHE A 37 -8.95 -19.42 -14.30
CA PHE A 37 -9.50 -19.53 -15.64
C PHE A 37 -10.23 -20.86 -15.89
N VAL A 38 -9.69 -21.97 -15.37
CA VAL A 38 -10.27 -23.32 -15.59
C VAL A 38 -11.43 -23.61 -14.64
N LEU A 39 -11.29 -23.26 -13.36
CA LEU A 39 -12.27 -23.56 -12.32
C LEU A 39 -13.12 -22.32 -12.01
N PRO A 40 -14.45 -22.36 -12.23
CA PRO A 40 -15.32 -21.22 -11.94
C PRO A 40 -15.43 -20.95 -10.44
N GLU A 41 -15.75 -19.71 -10.08
CA GLU A 41 -15.83 -19.24 -8.69
C GLU A 41 -16.66 -20.15 -7.77
N PRO A 42 -17.86 -20.65 -8.13
CA PRO A 42 -18.63 -21.53 -7.24
C PRO A 42 -17.92 -22.85 -6.90
N ALA A 43 -17.08 -23.36 -7.81
CA ALA A 43 -16.29 -24.56 -7.55
C ALA A 43 -15.15 -24.27 -6.57
N ARG A 44 -14.47 -23.13 -6.72
CA ARG A 44 -13.40 -22.68 -5.81
C ARG A 44 -13.93 -22.40 -4.40
N GLU A 45 -15.07 -21.72 -4.31
CA GLU A 45 -15.79 -21.53 -3.05
C GLU A 45 -16.21 -22.87 -2.43
N GLY A 46 -16.68 -23.81 -3.26
CA GLY A 46 -17.03 -25.15 -2.79
C GLY A 46 -15.86 -25.91 -2.17
N ILE A 47 -14.67 -25.83 -2.79
CA ILE A 47 -13.43 -26.42 -2.27
C ILE A 47 -13.03 -25.75 -0.95
N HIS A 48 -13.08 -24.41 -0.88
CA HIS A 48 -12.83 -23.66 0.36
C HIS A 48 -13.75 -24.12 1.50
N ASN A 49 -15.07 -24.15 1.24
CA ASN A 49 -16.07 -24.52 2.23
C ASN A 49 -15.91 -25.98 2.70
N ALA A 50 -15.62 -26.89 1.77
CA ALA A 50 -15.37 -28.29 2.10
C ALA A 50 -14.13 -28.43 2.98
N GLY A 51 -13.05 -27.72 2.68
CA GLY A 51 -11.85 -27.67 3.53
C GLY A 51 -12.17 -27.15 4.94
N VAL A 52 -12.87 -26.01 5.04
CA VAL A 52 -13.34 -25.48 6.34
C VAL A 52 -14.16 -26.52 7.09
N ASN A 53 -15.04 -27.27 6.41
CA ASN A 53 -15.83 -28.32 7.05
C ASN A 53 -14.97 -29.52 7.51
N LEU A 54 -14.00 -29.96 6.72
CA LEU A 54 -13.09 -31.07 7.05
C LEU A 54 -12.16 -30.77 8.24
N PHE A 55 -11.77 -29.50 8.42
CA PHE A 55 -10.97 -29.06 9.58
C PHE A 55 -11.81 -28.80 10.84
N TYR A 56 -13.09 -29.17 10.88
CA TYR A 56 -13.94 -29.05 12.08
C TYR A 56 -13.35 -29.72 13.33
N PRO A 57 -12.81 -30.96 13.30
CA PRO A 57 -12.31 -31.60 14.53
C PRO A 57 -11.16 -30.82 15.17
N LEU A 58 -10.29 -30.21 14.36
CA LEU A 58 -9.24 -29.32 14.85
C LEU A 58 -9.82 -28.16 15.66
N ARG A 59 -10.84 -27.48 15.13
CA ARG A 59 -11.46 -26.34 15.80
C ARG A 59 -12.22 -26.77 17.06
N LEU A 60 -12.99 -27.86 16.98
CA LEU A 60 -13.70 -28.43 18.12
C LEU A 60 -12.75 -28.74 19.29
N VAL A 61 -11.68 -29.49 19.02
CA VAL A 61 -10.70 -29.88 20.04
C VAL A 61 -10.07 -28.64 20.67
N ASN A 62 -9.70 -27.64 19.86
CA ASN A 62 -9.08 -26.42 20.39
C ASN A 62 -10.06 -25.54 21.17
N CYS A 63 -11.33 -25.42 20.75
CA CYS A 63 -12.35 -24.77 21.57
C CYS A 63 -12.48 -25.46 22.94
N LEU A 64 -12.50 -26.80 22.98
CA LEU A 64 -12.61 -27.57 24.22
C LEU A 64 -11.36 -27.41 25.11
N LEU A 65 -10.16 -27.46 24.54
CA LEU A 65 -8.89 -27.24 25.26
C LEU A 65 -8.82 -25.83 25.86
N GLN A 66 -9.40 -24.83 25.21
CA GLN A 66 -9.48 -23.46 25.71
C GLN A 66 -10.69 -23.21 26.63
N CYS A 67 -11.43 -24.27 27.01
CA CYS A 67 -12.65 -24.19 27.83
C CYS A 67 -13.78 -23.34 27.21
N LYS A 68 -13.78 -23.15 25.89
CA LYS A 68 -14.78 -22.39 25.13
C LYS A 68 -15.95 -23.28 24.70
N PHE A 69 -16.73 -23.78 25.66
CA PHE A 69 -17.81 -24.74 25.39
C PHE A 69 -18.90 -24.23 24.44
N GLU A 70 -19.24 -22.95 24.53
CA GLU A 70 -20.22 -22.32 23.62
C GLU A 70 -19.71 -22.28 22.18
N ALA A 71 -18.44 -21.88 21.97
CA ALA A 71 -17.81 -21.89 20.65
C ALA A 71 -17.71 -23.31 20.08
N ALA A 72 -17.35 -24.29 20.92
CA ALA A 72 -17.33 -25.70 20.54
C ALA A 72 -18.71 -26.20 20.08
N TRP A 73 -19.77 -25.81 20.79
CA TRP A 73 -21.15 -26.14 20.42
C TRP A 73 -21.56 -25.50 19.10
N GLN A 74 -21.27 -24.21 18.92
CA GLN A 74 -21.58 -23.48 17.68
C GLN A 74 -20.83 -24.05 16.47
N GLU A 75 -19.55 -24.41 16.60
CA GLU A 75 -18.80 -25.11 15.55
C GLU A 75 -19.42 -26.46 15.19
N SER A 76 -19.91 -27.20 16.20
CA SER A 76 -20.57 -28.49 15.99
C SER A 76 -21.88 -28.35 15.23
N GLN A 77 -22.66 -27.30 15.54
CA GLN A 77 -23.85 -26.95 14.78
C GLN A 77 -23.51 -26.57 13.34
N ARG A 78 -22.49 -25.71 13.12
CA ARG A 78 -22.01 -25.37 11.77
C ARG A 78 -21.65 -26.61 10.97
N PHE A 79 -20.85 -27.50 11.56
CA PHE A 79 -20.43 -28.74 10.91
C PHE A 79 -21.62 -29.63 10.56
N ALA A 80 -22.59 -29.81 11.46
CA ALA A 80 -23.78 -30.62 11.19
C ALA A 80 -24.61 -30.04 10.03
N VAL A 81 -24.83 -28.72 10.02
CA VAL A 81 -25.57 -28.02 8.96
C VAL A 81 -24.85 -28.10 7.62
N ASN A 82 -23.57 -27.75 7.59
CA ASN A 82 -22.79 -27.74 6.36
C ASN A 82 -22.58 -29.15 5.80
N SER A 83 -22.44 -30.16 6.67
CA SER A 83 -22.33 -31.56 6.23
C SER A 83 -23.63 -32.11 5.66
N THR A 84 -24.80 -31.64 6.14
CA THR A 84 -26.11 -32.13 5.69
C THR A 84 -26.70 -31.24 4.59
N VAL A 85 -27.21 -30.06 4.96
CA VAL A 85 -27.83 -29.09 4.06
C VAL A 85 -26.80 -28.47 3.12
N GLY A 86 -25.59 -28.26 3.61
CA GLY A 86 -24.47 -27.72 2.84
C GLY A 86 -23.79 -28.71 1.90
N LEU A 87 -24.36 -29.91 1.68
CA LEU A 87 -23.83 -30.95 0.78
C LEU A 87 -22.38 -31.35 1.14
N LEU A 88 -22.19 -31.96 2.31
CA LEU A 88 -20.87 -32.39 2.82
C LEU A 88 -19.85 -31.24 2.97
N GLY A 89 -20.33 -30.02 3.15
CA GLY A 89 -19.50 -28.83 3.32
C GLY A 89 -19.22 -28.06 2.04
N LEU A 90 -19.69 -28.50 0.86
CA LEU A 90 -19.51 -27.74 -0.39
C LEU A 90 -20.23 -26.37 -0.37
N ARG A 91 -21.23 -26.19 0.49
CA ARG A 91 -21.94 -24.91 0.65
C ARG A 91 -21.92 -24.52 2.13
N ASP A 92 -21.49 -23.29 2.42
CA ASP A 92 -21.53 -22.74 3.77
C ASP A 92 -22.94 -22.20 4.11
N GLN A 93 -23.87 -23.13 4.33
CA GLN A 93 -25.25 -22.80 4.72
C GLN A 93 -25.32 -22.23 6.14
N ALA A 94 -24.40 -22.65 7.02
CA ALA A 94 -24.37 -22.20 8.39
C ALA A 94 -24.07 -20.70 8.52
N SER A 95 -23.14 -20.16 7.72
CA SER A 95 -22.90 -18.70 7.65
C SER A 95 -24.14 -17.93 7.20
N ARG A 96 -24.89 -18.45 6.23
CA ARG A 96 -26.15 -17.81 5.75
C ARG A 96 -27.24 -17.78 6.83
N TRP A 97 -27.16 -18.65 7.83
CA TRP A 97 -28.03 -18.66 9.00
C TRP A 97 -27.44 -17.90 10.19
N GLY A 98 -26.35 -17.16 10.00
CA GLY A 98 -25.73 -16.33 11.04
C GLY A 98 -24.94 -17.12 12.08
N MET A 99 -24.57 -18.37 11.81
CA MET A 99 -23.75 -19.16 12.74
C MET A 99 -22.28 -18.72 12.62
N PRO A 100 -21.63 -18.26 13.70
CA PRO A 100 -20.26 -17.76 13.64
C PRO A 100 -19.23 -18.89 13.48
N LEU A 101 -18.16 -18.62 12.72
CA LEU A 101 -17.01 -19.52 12.57
C LEU A 101 -15.90 -19.14 13.56
N HIS A 102 -15.47 -20.09 14.39
CA HIS A 102 -14.43 -19.96 15.40
C HIS A 102 -13.14 -20.65 14.95
N ARG A 103 -12.20 -19.88 14.38
CA ARG A 103 -10.94 -20.40 13.80
C ARG A 103 -9.88 -20.70 14.88
N GLU A 104 -10.19 -21.62 15.79
CA GLU A 104 -9.28 -22.05 16.86
C GLU A 104 -8.22 -23.04 16.36
N ASP A 105 -6.98 -22.87 16.84
CA ASP A 105 -5.83 -23.74 16.53
C ASP A 105 -5.00 -24.06 17.78
N PHE A 106 -4.09 -25.04 17.67
CA PHE A 106 -3.26 -25.45 18.80
C PHE A 106 -2.26 -24.37 19.25
N GLY A 107 -1.88 -23.43 18.39
CA GLY A 107 -1.07 -22.28 18.80
C GLY A 107 -1.85 -21.38 19.77
N GLN A 108 -3.13 -21.16 19.52
CA GLN A 108 -4.06 -20.45 20.42
C GLN A 108 -4.27 -21.24 21.72
N SER A 109 -4.50 -22.55 21.65
CA SER A 109 -4.64 -23.40 22.84
C SER A 109 -3.39 -23.43 23.72
N LEU A 110 -2.20 -23.48 23.13
CA LEU A 110 -0.94 -23.37 23.86
C LEU A 110 -0.80 -21.98 24.50
N ALA A 111 -1.24 -20.92 23.81
CA ALA A 111 -1.25 -19.56 24.36
C ALA A 111 -2.17 -19.42 25.57
N TYR A 112 -3.36 -20.05 25.53
CA TYR A 112 -4.31 -20.09 26.64
C TYR A 112 -3.67 -20.65 27.92
N TYR A 113 -2.80 -21.64 27.79
CA TYR A 113 -2.01 -22.20 28.90
C TYR A 113 -0.67 -21.48 29.16
N ASN A 114 -0.55 -20.21 28.74
CA ASN A 114 0.62 -19.35 28.93
C ASN A 114 1.92 -19.89 28.30
N CYS A 115 1.84 -20.72 27.26
CA CYS A 115 3.02 -21.09 26.49
C CYS A 115 3.52 -19.87 25.70
N PRO A 116 4.78 -19.44 25.90
CA PRO A 116 5.33 -18.29 25.20
C PRO A 116 5.45 -18.57 23.70
N ALA A 117 5.28 -17.55 22.86
CA ALA A 117 5.42 -17.68 21.40
C ALA A 117 6.84 -18.10 20.97
N GLY A 118 7.86 -17.81 21.81
CA GLY A 118 9.26 -18.06 21.51
C GLY A 118 9.85 -16.97 20.61
N PHE A 119 10.65 -17.36 19.62
CA PHE A 119 11.23 -16.46 18.64
C PHE A 119 10.50 -16.54 17.29
N TYR A 120 10.62 -15.48 16.51
CA TYR A 120 10.06 -15.40 15.17
C TYR A 120 10.92 -16.16 14.16
N PHE A 121 10.28 -16.91 13.27
CA PHE A 121 10.94 -17.41 12.07
C PHE A 121 9.98 -17.50 10.88
N ASN A 122 10.54 -17.42 9.69
CA ASN A 122 9.79 -17.52 8.44
C ASN A 122 9.92 -18.94 7.88
N LEU A 123 8.80 -19.57 7.54
CA LEU A 123 8.77 -20.93 6.99
C LEU A 123 8.72 -20.89 5.46
N PRO A 124 9.50 -21.76 4.77
CA PRO A 124 9.34 -21.94 3.33
C PRO A 124 7.90 -22.34 3.02
N PHE A 125 7.33 -21.77 1.94
CA PHE A 125 5.96 -21.98 1.45
C PHE A 125 4.86 -21.42 2.36
N LEU A 126 5.01 -21.52 3.67
CA LEU A 126 3.97 -21.19 4.67
C LEU A 126 4.03 -19.74 5.17
N GLY A 127 5.21 -19.11 5.11
CA GLY A 127 5.39 -17.73 5.52
C GLY A 127 5.67 -17.53 7.02
N PRO A 128 5.39 -16.32 7.55
CA PRO A 128 5.69 -15.92 8.92
C PRO A 128 5.18 -16.90 9.99
N SER A 129 6.01 -17.25 10.98
CA SER A 129 5.67 -18.17 12.07
C SER A 129 6.41 -17.87 13.39
N ASN A 130 6.11 -18.64 14.44
CA ASN A 130 6.86 -18.69 15.70
C ASN A 130 6.88 -20.12 16.27
N LEU A 131 7.69 -20.37 17.32
CA LEU A 131 7.91 -21.72 17.85
C LEU A 131 6.61 -22.39 18.31
N ARG A 132 5.78 -21.64 19.05
CA ARG A 132 4.51 -22.15 19.58
C ARG A 132 3.54 -22.51 18.47
N ASP A 133 3.37 -21.60 17.52
CA ASP A 133 2.40 -21.78 16.44
C ASP A 133 2.84 -22.92 15.49
N CYS A 134 4.14 -23.07 15.24
CA CYS A 134 4.69 -24.21 14.47
C CYS A 134 4.48 -25.56 15.20
N ALA A 135 4.71 -25.61 16.52
CA ALA A 135 4.34 -26.79 17.32
C ALA A 135 2.84 -27.08 17.21
N GLY A 136 2.00 -26.03 17.21
CA GLY A 136 0.57 -26.14 16.99
C GLY A 136 0.20 -26.76 15.63
N MET A 137 0.92 -26.42 14.56
CA MET A 137 0.74 -27.03 13.24
C MET A 137 1.02 -28.53 13.25
N LEU A 138 2.06 -28.99 13.97
CA LEU A 138 2.36 -30.42 14.10
C LEU A 138 1.29 -31.17 14.92
N LEU A 139 0.80 -30.53 15.98
CA LEU A 139 -0.30 -31.08 16.79
C LEU A 139 -1.63 -31.14 16.04
N ALA A 140 -1.79 -30.33 14.98
CA ALA A 140 -2.99 -30.31 14.14
C ALA A 140 -3.14 -31.56 13.25
N ILE A 141 -2.03 -32.22 12.88
CA ILE A 141 -2.02 -33.32 11.90
C ILE A 141 -3.04 -34.44 12.23
N PRO A 142 -3.12 -34.96 13.47
CA PRO A 142 -4.09 -36.02 13.81
C PRO A 142 -5.56 -35.55 13.81
N CYS A 143 -5.81 -34.24 13.81
CA CYS A 143 -7.16 -33.66 13.84
C CYS A 143 -7.75 -33.43 12.44
N SER A 144 -7.02 -33.78 11.38
CA SER A 144 -7.51 -33.69 10.00
C SER A 144 -8.39 -34.90 9.67
N LEU A 145 -9.69 -34.66 9.44
CA LEU A 145 -10.67 -35.72 9.22
C LEU A 145 -10.33 -36.62 8.02
N GLN A 146 -9.70 -36.07 6.97
CA GLN A 146 -9.36 -36.86 5.78
C GLN A 146 -8.39 -38.03 6.05
N TYR A 147 -7.49 -37.92 7.03
CA TYR A 147 -6.56 -39.02 7.36
C TYR A 147 -7.24 -40.19 8.08
N TRP A 148 -8.44 -39.97 8.61
CA TRP A 148 -9.27 -41.01 9.20
C TRP A 148 -10.25 -41.63 8.20
N LEU A 149 -10.67 -40.86 7.18
CA LEU A 149 -11.68 -41.28 6.21
C LEU A 149 -11.11 -41.83 4.89
N LEU A 150 -9.93 -41.38 4.49
CA LEU A 150 -9.34 -41.67 3.19
C LEU A 150 -8.00 -42.41 3.35
N SER A 151 -7.56 -43.08 2.28
CA SER A 151 -6.19 -43.59 2.23
C SER A 151 -5.19 -42.44 2.26
N GLU A 152 -3.99 -42.67 2.78
CA GLU A 152 -2.95 -41.64 2.91
C GLU A 152 -2.71 -40.84 1.60
N PRO A 153 -2.59 -41.46 0.40
CA PRO A 153 -2.42 -40.69 -0.84
C PRO A 153 -3.63 -39.80 -1.17
N LEU A 154 -4.85 -40.25 -0.86
CA LEU A 154 -6.06 -39.47 -1.09
C LEU A 154 -6.19 -38.33 -0.08
N ALA A 155 -5.87 -38.57 1.18
CA ALA A 155 -5.86 -37.53 2.22
C ALA A 155 -4.87 -36.40 1.87
N MET A 156 -3.64 -36.76 1.48
CA MET A 156 -2.64 -35.80 1.01
C MET A 156 -3.09 -35.04 -0.24
N SER A 157 -3.79 -35.70 -1.16
CA SER A 157 -4.34 -35.05 -2.36
C SER A 157 -5.44 -34.05 -2.01
N CYS A 158 -6.29 -34.37 -1.03
CA CYS A 158 -7.29 -33.44 -0.51
C CYS A 158 -6.63 -32.20 0.12
N ASP A 159 -5.60 -32.38 0.94
CA ASP A 159 -4.84 -31.26 1.52
C ASP A 159 -4.19 -30.40 0.45
N ALA A 160 -3.55 -31.01 -0.56
CA ALA A 160 -2.94 -30.30 -1.66
C ALA A 160 -3.99 -29.51 -2.47
N LEU A 161 -5.18 -30.06 -2.68
CA LEU A 161 -6.27 -29.36 -3.36
C LEU A 161 -6.77 -28.15 -2.55
N ILE A 162 -6.99 -28.32 -1.25
CA ILE A 162 -7.44 -27.22 -0.37
C ILE A 162 -6.36 -26.15 -0.29
N MET A 163 -5.13 -26.52 0.03
CA MET A 163 -4.00 -25.59 0.10
C MET A 163 -3.77 -24.89 -1.24
N GLY A 164 -3.87 -25.59 -2.36
CA GLY A 164 -3.75 -25.01 -3.69
C GLY A 164 -4.86 -23.99 -3.99
N ASN A 165 -6.10 -24.28 -3.59
CA ASN A 165 -7.24 -23.36 -3.73
C ASN A 165 -7.07 -22.09 -2.88
N GLU A 166 -6.69 -22.24 -1.60
CA GLU A 166 -6.40 -21.08 -0.73
C GLU A 166 -5.22 -20.26 -1.25
N SER A 167 -4.15 -20.93 -1.70
CA SER A 167 -2.98 -20.27 -2.26
C SER A 167 -3.33 -19.50 -3.54
N ALA A 168 -4.17 -20.08 -4.40
CA ALA A 168 -4.63 -19.43 -5.62
C ALA A 168 -5.51 -18.20 -5.31
N ALA A 169 -6.36 -18.27 -4.29
CA ALA A 169 -7.16 -17.14 -3.83
C ALA A 169 -6.30 -16.00 -3.27
N ALA A 170 -5.23 -16.32 -2.54
CA ALA A 170 -4.32 -15.33 -1.97
C ALA A 170 -3.23 -14.81 -2.94
N ALA A 171 -3.01 -15.50 -4.06
CA ALA A 171 -1.85 -15.30 -4.93
C ALA A 171 -1.70 -13.87 -5.43
N TYR A 172 -2.78 -13.26 -5.92
CA TYR A 172 -2.76 -11.89 -6.43
C TYR A 172 -2.43 -10.86 -5.33
N THR A 173 -3.05 -11.00 -4.16
CA THR A 173 -2.80 -10.12 -3.01
C THR A 173 -1.35 -10.22 -2.54
N LEU A 174 -0.80 -11.44 -2.47
CA LEU A 174 0.59 -11.67 -2.08
C LEU A 174 1.58 -11.16 -3.13
N ASP A 175 1.35 -11.44 -4.42
CA ASP A 175 2.20 -10.94 -5.51
C ASP A 175 2.24 -9.40 -5.50
N ASN A 176 1.07 -8.76 -5.41
CA ASN A 176 1.00 -7.30 -5.35
C ASN A 176 1.64 -6.73 -4.08
N TYR A 177 1.46 -7.38 -2.93
CA TYR A 177 2.13 -7.00 -1.69
C TYR A 177 3.65 -7.03 -1.84
N PHE A 178 4.22 -8.13 -2.35
CA PHE A 178 5.67 -8.25 -2.53
C PHE A 178 6.23 -7.31 -3.60
N LYS A 179 5.46 -6.98 -4.65
CA LYS A 179 5.89 -6.04 -5.69
C LYS A 179 5.86 -4.58 -5.25
N THR A 180 4.93 -4.23 -4.36
CA THR A 180 4.70 -2.82 -3.97
C THR A 180 5.57 -2.36 -2.80
N GLN A 181 6.10 -3.29 -1.99
CA GLN A 181 6.92 -2.99 -0.82
C GLN A 181 8.42 -3.13 -1.15
N TYR A 182 9.25 -2.21 -0.67
CA TYR A 182 10.70 -2.32 -0.85
C TYR A 182 11.34 -3.34 0.11
N ASP A 183 10.83 -3.44 1.33
CA ASP A 183 11.21 -4.49 2.31
C ASP A 183 9.96 -5.07 2.99
N SER A 184 9.35 -6.09 2.38
CA SER A 184 8.15 -6.76 2.90
C SER A 184 8.37 -7.38 4.29
N TYR A 185 9.59 -7.83 4.59
CA TYR A 185 9.90 -8.66 5.74
C TYR A 185 9.45 -8.07 7.08
N LEU A 186 9.72 -6.78 7.30
CA LEU A 186 9.41 -6.13 8.58
C LEU A 186 7.91 -5.97 8.78
N LEU A 187 7.19 -5.58 7.73
CA LEU A 187 5.75 -5.41 7.78
C LEU A 187 5.06 -6.77 7.93
N SER A 188 5.49 -7.79 7.18
CA SER A 188 5.06 -9.19 7.34
C SER A 188 5.21 -9.65 8.79
N ARG A 189 6.39 -9.45 9.38
CA ARG A 189 6.69 -9.84 10.77
C ARG A 189 5.81 -9.09 11.78
N ALA A 190 5.64 -7.78 11.61
CA ALA A 190 4.84 -6.96 12.51
C ALA A 190 3.35 -7.35 12.47
N MET A 191 2.80 -7.49 11.26
CA MET A 191 1.40 -7.89 11.04
C MET A 191 1.13 -9.30 11.57
N TYR A 192 2.01 -10.27 11.29
CA TYR A 192 1.90 -11.62 11.82
C TYR A 192 1.85 -11.64 13.35
N ASN A 193 2.80 -10.95 14.00
CA ASN A 193 2.89 -10.94 15.45
C ASN A 193 1.65 -10.29 16.09
N ALA A 194 1.16 -9.18 15.53
CA ALA A 194 -0.05 -8.52 16.00
C ALA A 194 -1.28 -9.42 15.81
N GLN A 195 -1.43 -10.05 14.65
CA GLN A 195 -2.54 -10.96 14.35
C GLN A 195 -2.55 -12.17 15.29
N ARG A 196 -1.41 -12.84 15.50
CA ARG A 196 -1.32 -13.99 16.39
C ARG A 196 -1.54 -13.61 17.85
N LYS A 197 -1.13 -12.41 18.27
CA LYS A 197 -1.45 -11.88 19.61
C LYS A 197 -2.95 -11.64 19.76
N ALA A 198 -3.60 -11.04 18.76
CA ALA A 198 -5.05 -10.80 18.77
C ALA A 198 -5.85 -12.10 18.87
N LEU A 199 -5.47 -13.12 18.09
CA LEU A 199 -6.09 -14.45 18.15
C LEU A 199 -5.86 -15.12 19.52
N ALA A 200 -4.62 -15.12 20.02
CA ALA A 200 -4.28 -15.76 21.28
C ALA A 200 -4.97 -15.15 22.51
N SER A 201 -5.34 -13.87 22.46
CA SER A 201 -6.03 -13.17 23.54
C SER A 201 -7.54 -13.02 23.32
N ASP A 202 -8.10 -13.63 22.27
CA ASP A 202 -9.48 -13.39 21.82
C ASP A 202 -9.82 -11.91 21.76
N TYR A 203 -8.92 -11.11 21.19
CA TYR A 203 -9.05 -9.66 21.23
C TYR A 203 -10.35 -9.22 20.57
N GLN A 204 -11.19 -8.53 21.34
CA GLN A 204 -12.41 -7.92 20.87
C GLN A 204 -12.28 -6.41 20.97
N ILE A 205 -12.68 -5.74 19.90
CA ILE A 205 -12.81 -4.28 19.92
C ILE A 205 -13.96 -3.94 20.86
N ALA A 206 -13.69 -3.04 21.82
CA ALA A 206 -14.68 -2.60 22.78
C ALA A 206 -15.93 -2.03 22.06
N PRO A 207 -17.17 -2.38 22.44
CA PRO A 207 -18.38 -1.90 21.77
C PRO A 207 -18.54 -0.37 21.80
N ASP A 208 -18.01 0.26 22.83
CA ASP A 208 -17.99 1.71 23.07
C ASP A 208 -16.69 2.38 22.61
N CYS A 209 -15.87 1.67 21.83
CA CYS A 209 -14.64 2.23 21.28
C CYS A 209 -14.95 3.50 20.48
N GLU A 210 -14.26 4.58 20.82
CA GLU A 210 -14.33 5.83 20.05
C GLU A 210 -13.96 5.54 18.59
N SER A 211 -14.81 6.01 17.67
CA SER A 211 -14.63 5.84 16.23
C SER A 211 -14.88 7.18 15.54
N ASN A 212 -13.81 7.96 15.46
CA ASN A 212 -13.76 9.23 14.74
C ASN A 212 -12.40 9.36 14.03
N PRO A 213 -12.06 8.43 13.11
CA PRO A 213 -10.80 8.48 12.40
C PRO A 213 -10.73 9.72 11.50
N ASP A 214 -9.51 10.18 11.25
CA ASP A 214 -9.21 11.18 10.24
C ASP A 214 -9.77 10.72 8.88
N GLN A 215 -10.47 11.63 8.21
CA GLN A 215 -11.13 11.36 6.92
C GLN A 215 -10.12 10.90 5.85
N SER A 216 -8.84 11.24 5.99
CA SER A 216 -7.76 10.78 5.11
C SER A 216 -7.66 9.25 4.99
N LEU A 217 -8.09 8.50 6.01
CA LEU A 217 -8.17 7.03 5.94
C LEU A 217 -9.16 6.51 4.90
N GLY A 218 -10.07 7.36 4.40
CA GLY A 218 -10.92 7.06 3.24
C GLY A 218 -10.14 6.66 1.99
N TYR A 219 -8.87 7.07 1.85
CA TYR A 219 -8.01 6.62 0.75
C TYR A 219 -7.80 5.10 0.73
N LEU A 220 -7.87 4.41 1.88
CA LEU A 220 -7.76 2.94 1.96
C LEU A 220 -8.90 2.19 1.25
N LEU A 221 -10.02 2.89 1.00
CA LEU A 221 -11.18 2.38 0.29
C LEU A 221 -11.08 2.58 -1.22
N LEU A 222 -10.11 3.35 -1.70
CA LEU A 222 -9.86 3.54 -3.13
C LEU A 222 -9.24 2.27 -3.71
N ARG A 223 -10.05 1.47 -4.38
CA ARG A 223 -9.67 0.20 -5.02
C ARG A 223 -10.31 0.09 -6.40
N PRO A 224 -9.70 -0.65 -7.34
CA PRO A 224 -10.36 -0.96 -8.60
C PRO A 224 -11.66 -1.73 -8.33
N GLN A 225 -12.70 -1.44 -9.12
CA GLN A 225 -13.98 -2.13 -9.09
C GLN A 225 -13.82 -3.55 -9.64
N ASP A 226 -13.05 -3.71 -10.70
CA ASP A 226 -12.74 -4.99 -11.29
C ASP A 226 -11.47 -5.59 -10.64
N PRO A 227 -11.59 -6.71 -9.91
CA PRO A 227 -10.45 -7.32 -9.23
C PRO A 227 -9.38 -7.84 -10.19
N GLU A 228 -9.74 -8.08 -11.46
CA GLU A 228 -8.81 -8.55 -12.49
C GLU A 228 -8.18 -7.40 -13.29
N PHE A 229 -8.54 -6.13 -13.01
CA PHE A 229 -8.07 -4.97 -13.78
C PHE A 229 -6.55 -4.91 -13.93
N ALA A 230 -5.81 -5.15 -12.84
CA ALA A 230 -4.36 -5.09 -12.86
C ALA A 230 -3.74 -6.10 -13.84
N SER A 231 -4.35 -7.28 -14.01
CA SER A 231 -3.87 -8.33 -14.92
C SER A 231 -4.02 -7.97 -16.41
N ARG A 232 -4.87 -6.98 -16.73
CA ARG A 232 -5.07 -6.48 -18.10
C ARG A 232 -4.02 -5.46 -18.53
N GLY A 233 -3.27 -4.92 -17.57
CA GLY A 233 -2.19 -3.97 -17.81
C GLY A 233 -0.91 -4.65 -18.30
N TYR A 234 0.03 -3.83 -18.74
CA TYR A 234 1.37 -4.26 -19.14
C TYR A 234 2.40 -3.62 -18.22
N GLU A 235 3.25 -4.46 -17.63
CA GLU A 235 4.47 -4.00 -16.95
C GLU A 235 5.60 -3.90 -17.96
N ARG A 236 6.10 -2.67 -18.19
CA ARG A 236 7.16 -2.40 -19.15
C ARG A 236 8.38 -1.84 -18.46
N ARG A 237 9.54 -1.99 -19.11
CA ARG A 237 10.82 -1.49 -18.60
C ARG A 237 11.61 -0.86 -19.74
N LEU A 238 12.10 0.37 -19.56
CA LEU A 238 12.94 1.05 -20.56
C LEU A 238 14.21 1.58 -19.93
N ARG A 239 15.28 1.75 -20.72
CA ARG A 239 16.54 2.29 -20.21
C ARG A 239 16.65 3.75 -20.61
N LEU A 240 16.70 4.66 -19.63
CA LEU A 240 16.95 6.07 -19.88
C LEU A 240 18.41 6.31 -20.30
N PRO A 241 18.70 7.31 -21.14
CA PRO A 241 20.07 7.71 -21.45
C PRO A 241 20.86 7.99 -20.17
N GLY A 242 22.02 7.34 -20.01
CA GLY A 242 22.86 7.47 -18.81
C GLY A 242 22.45 6.61 -17.60
N ALA A 243 21.26 5.99 -17.60
CA ALA A 243 20.82 5.15 -16.49
C ALA A 243 21.55 3.80 -16.42
N LYS A 244 21.83 3.36 -15.19
CA LYS A 244 22.48 2.06 -14.91
C LYS A 244 21.54 0.86 -15.07
N SER A 245 20.24 1.09 -15.00
CA SER A 245 19.21 0.04 -15.03
C SER A 245 17.97 0.50 -15.80
N ARG A 246 17.00 -0.41 -16.00
CA ARG A 246 15.76 -0.11 -16.73
C ARG A 246 14.70 0.38 -15.76
N LEU A 247 14.14 1.57 -16.03
CA LEU A 247 13.01 2.17 -15.33
C LEU A 247 11.74 1.35 -15.62
N PRO A 248 11.09 0.78 -14.59
CA PRO A 248 9.79 0.16 -14.73
C PRO A 248 8.67 1.19 -14.82
N TYR A 249 7.64 0.89 -15.61
CA TYR A 249 6.39 1.63 -15.67
C TYR A 249 5.24 0.67 -15.99
N SER A 250 4.02 1.04 -15.62
CA SER A 250 2.81 0.26 -15.95
C SER A 250 1.98 1.02 -16.95
N CYS A 251 1.34 0.31 -17.88
CA CYS A 251 0.43 0.94 -18.82
C CYS A 251 -0.77 0.06 -19.20
N TRP A 252 -1.86 0.75 -19.54
CA TRP A 252 -3.12 0.19 -20.01
C TRP A 252 -3.48 0.90 -21.31
N PRO A 253 -2.97 0.43 -22.46
CA PRO A 253 -3.19 1.08 -23.75
C PRO A 253 -4.64 0.90 -24.21
N SER A 254 -5.20 1.97 -24.77
CA SER A 254 -6.53 1.96 -25.40
C SER A 254 -6.36 2.05 -26.92
N PRO A 255 -6.62 0.98 -27.69
CA PRO A 255 -6.37 0.95 -29.13
C PRO A 255 -7.02 2.10 -29.88
N GLY A 256 -6.23 2.81 -30.70
CA GLY A 256 -6.71 3.95 -31.49
C GLY A 256 -6.89 5.26 -30.70
N SER A 257 -6.70 5.26 -29.38
CA SER A 257 -6.76 6.49 -28.58
C SER A 257 -5.54 7.37 -28.80
N ALA A 258 -5.78 8.66 -29.04
CA ALA A 258 -4.74 9.71 -29.10
C ALA A 258 -4.57 10.44 -27.76
N LYS A 259 -5.26 9.99 -26.70
CA LYS A 259 -5.18 10.59 -25.36
C LYS A 259 -4.46 9.64 -24.42
N THR A 260 -3.38 10.10 -23.81
CA THR A 260 -2.69 9.39 -22.73
C THR A 260 -2.92 10.10 -21.41
N LEU A 261 -3.27 9.37 -20.35
CA LEU A 261 -3.30 9.89 -19.00
C LEU A 261 -2.13 9.32 -18.19
N ILE A 262 -1.35 10.22 -17.58
CA ILE A 262 -0.18 9.92 -16.76
C ILE A 262 -0.58 10.07 -15.29
N ILE A 263 -0.40 9.03 -14.49
CA ILE A 263 -0.65 9.04 -13.05
C ILE A 263 0.67 9.21 -12.31
N LEU A 264 0.75 10.25 -11.46
CA LEU A 264 1.85 10.53 -10.54
C LEU A 264 1.36 10.31 -9.09
N PRO A 265 1.79 9.22 -8.42
CA PRO A 265 1.33 8.88 -7.08
C PRO A 265 1.84 9.82 -5.98
N GLY A 266 1.14 9.81 -4.84
CA GLY A 266 1.59 10.44 -3.59
C GLY A 266 2.80 9.76 -2.96
N LEU A 267 3.25 10.28 -1.82
CA LEU A 267 4.50 9.90 -1.15
C LEU A 267 4.63 8.38 -0.97
N GLY A 268 5.71 7.82 -1.52
CA GLY A 268 6.01 6.38 -1.44
C GLY A 268 5.12 5.48 -2.30
N GLY A 269 4.11 6.02 -2.99
CA GLY A 269 3.16 5.24 -3.78
C GLY A 269 3.81 4.45 -4.92
N HIS A 270 3.52 3.15 -5.00
CA HIS A 270 3.96 2.29 -6.10
C HIS A 270 2.96 2.31 -7.26
N ARG A 271 3.45 2.16 -8.50
CA ARG A 271 2.64 2.12 -9.75
C ARG A 271 1.58 1.01 -9.81
N LEU A 272 1.67 -0.01 -8.95
CA LEU A 272 0.68 -1.10 -8.80
C LEU A 272 -0.15 -1.01 -7.50
N SER A 273 -0.04 0.10 -6.77
CA SER A 273 -0.85 0.30 -5.57
C SER A 273 -2.34 0.40 -5.90
N ALA A 274 -3.20 0.01 -4.95
CA ALA A 274 -4.65 -0.02 -5.16
C ALA A 274 -5.22 1.33 -5.64
N GLY A 275 -4.72 2.45 -5.11
CA GLY A 275 -5.13 3.78 -5.54
C GLY A 275 -4.76 4.12 -6.98
N VAL A 276 -3.57 3.72 -7.43
CA VAL A 276 -3.14 3.89 -8.83
C VAL A 276 -3.97 3.02 -9.76
N LEU A 277 -4.22 1.77 -9.39
CA LEU A 277 -5.04 0.84 -10.18
C LEU A 277 -6.49 1.33 -10.30
N ALA A 278 -7.08 1.85 -9.22
CA ALA A 278 -8.43 2.40 -9.22
C ALA A 278 -8.56 3.61 -10.16
N LEU A 279 -7.58 4.53 -10.13
CA LEU A 279 -7.57 5.68 -11.04
C LEU A 279 -7.30 5.27 -12.48
N ALA A 280 -6.44 4.27 -12.69
CA ALA A 280 -6.16 3.73 -14.01
C ALA A 280 -7.40 3.09 -14.64
N GLU A 281 -8.17 2.32 -13.86
CA GLU A 281 -9.45 1.76 -14.31
C GLU A 281 -10.46 2.86 -14.64
N LEU A 282 -10.65 3.80 -13.71
CA LEU A 282 -11.57 4.92 -13.88
C LEU A 282 -11.31 5.67 -15.19
N LEU A 283 -10.04 5.93 -15.50
CA LEU A 283 -9.64 6.79 -16.61
C LEU A 283 -9.48 6.01 -17.92
N GLN A 284 -9.16 4.72 -17.86
CA GLN A 284 -9.26 3.85 -19.03
C GLN A 284 -10.73 3.72 -19.49
N ALA A 285 -11.69 3.69 -18.56
CA ALA A 285 -13.11 3.70 -18.88
C ALA A 285 -13.57 4.97 -19.63
N GLN A 286 -12.82 6.08 -19.52
CA GLN A 286 -13.04 7.32 -20.29
C GLN A 286 -12.30 7.33 -21.64
N GLY A 287 -11.72 6.21 -22.07
CA GLY A 287 -11.04 6.06 -23.36
C GLY A 287 -9.59 6.56 -23.41
N TYR A 288 -8.98 6.88 -22.27
CA TYR A 288 -7.55 7.17 -22.20
C TYR A 288 -6.73 5.89 -22.34
N SER A 289 -5.57 5.98 -23.00
CA SER A 289 -4.46 5.08 -22.65
C SER A 289 -3.88 5.54 -21.32
N VAL A 290 -3.67 4.65 -20.35
CA VAL A 290 -3.16 5.06 -19.03
C VAL A 290 -1.71 4.62 -18.85
N LEU A 291 -0.90 5.50 -18.26
CA LEU A 291 0.49 5.26 -17.90
C LEU A 291 0.71 5.64 -16.44
N ALA A 292 1.36 4.77 -15.67
CA ALA A 292 1.67 5.02 -14.27
C ALA A 292 3.16 4.77 -13.97
N LEU A 293 3.76 5.73 -13.27
CA LEU A 293 5.07 5.60 -12.63
C LEU A 293 4.90 5.53 -11.11
N SER A 294 5.89 4.93 -10.43
CA SER A 294 5.97 5.01 -8.98
C SER A 294 6.33 6.45 -8.55
N SER A 295 5.99 6.84 -7.32
CA SER A 295 6.25 8.18 -6.78
C SER A 295 7.73 8.56 -6.90
N SER A 296 8.04 9.86 -6.97
CA SER A 296 9.43 10.31 -7.09
C SER A 296 10.32 9.92 -5.90
N LEU A 297 9.72 9.69 -4.73
CA LEU A 297 10.41 9.14 -3.54
C LEU A 297 10.40 7.61 -3.46
N ASN A 298 9.77 6.89 -4.39
CA ASN A 298 9.72 5.43 -4.34
C ASN A 298 10.97 4.81 -5.01
N PRO A 299 11.66 3.84 -4.38
CA PRO A 299 12.85 3.19 -4.95
C PRO A 299 12.64 2.53 -6.32
N ASP A 300 11.43 2.08 -6.66
CA ASP A 300 11.03 1.56 -7.99
C ASP A 300 11.14 2.62 -9.10
N TYR A 301 11.24 3.90 -8.75
CA TYR A 301 11.43 5.01 -9.68
C TYR A 301 12.86 5.58 -9.63
N PHE A 302 13.22 6.24 -8.53
CA PHE A 302 14.41 7.12 -8.54
C PHE A 302 15.72 6.35 -8.73
N ARG A 303 15.74 5.05 -8.38
CA ARG A 303 16.93 4.22 -8.54
C ARG A 303 17.31 3.94 -9.99
N HIS A 304 16.38 4.16 -10.90
CA HIS A 304 16.53 3.91 -12.33
C HIS A 304 16.79 5.19 -13.13
N LEU A 305 16.90 6.33 -12.45
CA LEU A 305 17.24 7.59 -13.07
C LEU A 305 18.74 7.66 -13.45
N PRO A 306 19.11 8.52 -14.42
CA PRO A 306 20.50 8.70 -14.81
C PRO A 306 21.40 9.20 -13.67
N GLU A 307 20.86 10.07 -12.82
CA GLU A 307 21.59 10.67 -11.71
C GLU A 307 21.22 10.01 -10.38
N ALA A 308 22.22 9.64 -9.58
CA ALA A 308 22.04 9.08 -8.24
C ALA A 308 21.90 10.20 -7.17
N ALA A 309 21.00 11.14 -7.43
CA ALA A 309 20.67 12.22 -6.49
C ALA A 309 19.71 11.73 -5.40
N PRO A 310 19.80 12.25 -4.16
CA PRO A 310 18.76 12.04 -3.17
C PRO A 310 17.45 12.69 -3.67
N PRO A 311 16.35 11.94 -3.76
CA PRO A 311 15.09 12.47 -4.28
C PRO A 311 14.41 13.38 -3.26
N GLY A 312 13.55 14.30 -3.72
CA GLY A 312 12.76 15.18 -2.84
C GLY A 312 13.01 16.68 -3.04
N PHE A 313 13.97 17.06 -3.89
CA PHE A 313 14.10 18.44 -4.34
C PHE A 313 13.38 18.63 -5.68
N PHE A 314 12.07 18.88 -5.60
CA PHE A 314 11.16 18.86 -6.75
C PHE A 314 11.59 19.77 -7.93
N TRP A 315 12.23 20.90 -7.63
CA TRP A 315 12.75 21.81 -8.67
C TRP A 315 13.84 21.15 -9.54
N ALA A 316 14.73 20.34 -8.95
CA ALA A 316 15.72 19.58 -9.71
C ALA A 316 15.10 18.31 -10.31
N ASP A 317 14.25 17.62 -9.55
CA ASP A 317 13.65 16.33 -9.94
C ASP A 317 12.77 16.44 -11.20
N ARG A 318 12.13 17.60 -11.43
CA ARG A 318 11.20 17.83 -12.57
C ARG A 318 11.83 17.56 -13.93
N ARG A 319 13.13 17.84 -14.12
CA ARG A 319 13.83 17.60 -15.40
C ARG A 319 13.99 16.11 -15.66
N GLN A 320 14.39 15.35 -14.65
CA GLN A 320 14.53 13.89 -14.77
C GLN A 320 13.16 13.22 -14.92
N GLN A 321 12.13 13.75 -14.26
CA GLN A 321 10.76 13.28 -14.43
C GLN A 321 10.21 13.56 -15.83
N ALA A 322 10.46 14.74 -16.39
CA ALA A 322 10.05 15.06 -17.76
C ALA A 322 10.71 14.13 -18.78
N LEU A 323 12.01 13.84 -18.62
CA LEU A 323 12.73 12.86 -19.44
C LEU A 323 12.13 11.46 -19.32
N ALA A 324 11.87 11.01 -18.09
CA ALA A 324 11.29 9.70 -17.81
C ALA A 324 9.90 9.55 -18.46
N LEU A 325 9.03 10.55 -18.29
CA LEU A 325 7.69 10.56 -18.85
C LEU A 325 7.70 10.55 -20.38
N ALA A 326 8.53 11.40 -21.01
CA ALA A 326 8.66 11.44 -22.46
C ALA A 326 9.10 10.08 -23.01
N ALA A 327 10.10 9.44 -22.38
CA ALA A 327 10.58 8.12 -22.79
C ALA A 327 9.50 7.02 -22.62
N CYS A 328 8.74 7.05 -21.52
CA CYS A 328 7.69 6.03 -21.28
C CYS A 328 6.51 6.19 -22.25
N VAL A 329 6.08 7.43 -22.52
CA VAL A 329 5.01 7.71 -23.51
C VAL A 329 5.47 7.26 -24.90
N GLU A 330 6.70 7.57 -25.29
CA GLU A 330 7.26 7.17 -26.58
C GLU A 330 7.39 5.64 -26.71
N ASP A 331 7.87 4.94 -25.67
CA ASP A 331 7.92 3.47 -25.65
C ASP A 331 6.51 2.86 -25.79
N MET A 332 5.53 3.37 -25.03
CA MET A 332 4.14 2.92 -25.11
C MET A 332 3.55 3.15 -26.50
N GLN A 333 3.72 4.35 -27.06
CA GLN A 333 3.22 4.71 -28.38
C GLN A 333 3.79 3.78 -29.46
N ARG A 334 5.11 3.58 -29.47
CA ARG A 334 5.78 2.70 -30.44
C ARG A 334 5.35 1.24 -30.27
N HIS A 335 5.33 0.74 -29.04
CA HIS A 335 5.08 -0.67 -28.77
C HIS A 335 3.65 -1.08 -29.14
N PHE A 336 2.67 -0.24 -28.79
CA PHE A 336 1.26 -0.52 -29.04
C PHE A 336 0.72 0.12 -30.32
N LYS A 337 1.61 0.73 -31.14
CA LYS A 337 1.28 1.40 -32.41
C LYS A 337 0.14 2.42 -32.25
N LEU A 338 0.18 3.18 -31.16
CA LEU A 338 -0.80 4.22 -30.88
C LEU A 338 -0.54 5.42 -31.80
N PRO A 339 -1.57 6.22 -32.13
CA PRO A 339 -1.38 7.50 -32.82
C PRO A 339 -0.53 8.46 -31.97
N GLU A 340 -0.22 9.64 -32.49
CA GLU A 340 0.46 10.67 -31.71
C GLU A 340 -0.34 11.00 -30.43
N GLN A 341 0.35 10.96 -29.29
CA GLN A 341 -0.29 11.04 -27.98
C GLN A 341 -0.30 12.46 -27.44
N VAL A 342 -1.49 12.94 -27.06
CA VAL A 342 -1.67 14.15 -26.25
C VAL A 342 -1.89 13.73 -24.80
N CYS A 343 -0.99 14.17 -23.91
CA CYS A 343 -0.96 13.73 -22.54
C CYS A 343 -1.81 14.59 -21.61
N THR A 344 -2.33 13.98 -20.56
CA THR A 344 -2.89 14.64 -19.39
C THR A 344 -2.21 14.08 -18.16
N VAL A 345 -1.76 14.95 -17.25
CA VAL A 345 -1.02 14.53 -16.04
C VAL A 345 -1.94 14.69 -14.84
N LEU A 346 -2.19 13.59 -14.13
CA LEU A 346 -2.89 13.57 -12.85
C LEU A 346 -1.89 13.26 -11.76
N GLY A 347 -1.70 14.22 -10.85
CA GLY A 347 -0.90 14.04 -9.64
C GLY A 347 -1.75 14.20 -8.39
N TYR A 348 -1.50 13.39 -7.35
CA TYR A 348 -2.14 13.53 -6.05
C TYR A 348 -1.12 13.54 -4.90
N SER A 349 -1.35 14.36 -3.87
CA SER A 349 -0.41 14.58 -2.76
C SER A 349 0.97 15.02 -3.28
N LEU A 350 2.06 14.33 -2.94
CA LEU A 350 3.39 14.59 -3.49
C LEU A 350 3.43 14.53 -5.03
N GLY A 351 2.69 13.61 -5.65
CA GLY A 351 2.57 13.55 -7.11
C GLY A 351 1.88 14.78 -7.71
N ALA A 352 1.02 15.46 -6.95
CA ALA A 352 0.43 16.74 -7.35
C ALA A 352 1.48 17.87 -7.35
N ILE A 353 2.39 17.87 -6.37
CA ILE A 353 3.56 18.77 -6.38
C ILE A 353 4.38 18.53 -7.65
N ASN A 354 4.70 17.26 -7.94
CA ASN A 354 5.42 16.89 -9.15
C ASN A 354 4.73 17.40 -10.43
N ALA A 355 3.41 17.22 -10.54
CA ALA A 355 2.63 17.71 -11.68
C ALA A 355 2.73 19.24 -11.84
N LEU A 356 2.69 20.00 -10.74
CA LEU A 356 2.83 21.45 -10.75
C LEU A 356 4.23 21.90 -11.15
N TYR A 357 5.29 21.27 -10.62
CA TYR A 357 6.67 21.56 -11.04
C TYR A 357 6.94 21.16 -12.49
N LEU A 358 6.32 20.09 -13.00
CA LEU A 358 6.38 19.71 -14.40
C LEU A 358 5.71 20.75 -15.30
N SER A 359 4.58 21.32 -14.86
CA SER A 359 3.90 22.41 -15.58
C SER A 359 4.70 23.71 -15.59
N ASP A 360 5.47 23.97 -14.52
CA ASP A 360 6.40 25.10 -14.46
C ASP A 360 7.59 24.90 -15.41
N LEU A 361 8.16 23.69 -15.47
CA LEU A 361 9.20 23.36 -16.44
C LEU A 361 8.70 23.51 -17.89
N GLU A 362 7.48 23.04 -18.19
CA GLU A 362 6.87 23.23 -19.51
C GLU A 362 6.80 24.72 -19.87
N PHE A 363 6.43 25.59 -18.92
CA PHE A 363 6.33 27.02 -19.12
C PHE A 363 7.71 27.70 -19.30
N GLU A 364 8.72 27.30 -18.53
CA GLU A 364 10.05 27.91 -18.53
C GLU A 364 10.95 27.43 -19.69
N GLU A 365 10.99 26.12 -19.93
CA GLU A 365 11.97 25.45 -20.80
C GLU A 365 11.32 24.61 -21.91
N GLY A 366 10.03 24.29 -21.79
CA GLY A 366 9.36 23.29 -22.61
C GLY A 366 9.63 21.86 -22.13
N LEU A 367 8.92 20.88 -22.71
CA LEU A 367 9.07 19.47 -22.36
C LEU A 367 9.90 18.70 -23.42
N PRO A 368 10.74 17.74 -22.99
CA PRO A 368 11.60 16.98 -23.89
C PRO A 368 10.79 15.96 -24.71
N GLY A 369 11.40 15.46 -25.79
CA GLY A 369 10.90 14.31 -26.54
C GLY A 369 9.55 14.51 -27.22
N GLY A 370 9.14 15.76 -27.45
CA GLY A 370 7.83 16.08 -28.04
C GLY A 370 6.65 15.77 -27.13
N LEU A 371 6.87 15.63 -25.81
CA LEU A 371 5.82 15.39 -24.84
C LEU A 371 4.84 16.58 -24.80
N GLN A 372 3.63 16.38 -25.32
CA GLN A 372 2.58 17.39 -25.32
C GLN A 372 1.64 17.16 -24.15
N VAL A 373 1.55 18.13 -23.23
CA VAL A 373 0.58 18.06 -22.13
C VAL A 373 -0.55 19.04 -22.39
N ARG A 374 -1.78 18.51 -22.48
CA ARG A 374 -3.02 19.30 -22.61
C ARG A 374 -3.51 19.80 -21.26
N ARG A 375 -3.33 19.01 -20.21
CA ARG A 375 -3.94 19.29 -18.89
C ARG A 375 -3.13 18.71 -17.74
N TYR A 376 -3.12 19.45 -16.64
CA TYR A 376 -2.55 19.03 -15.37
C TYR A 376 -3.64 19.09 -14.29
N LEU A 377 -3.93 17.96 -13.66
CA LEU A 377 -4.79 17.89 -12.49
C LEU A 377 -3.95 17.62 -11.25
N ALA A 378 -4.00 18.56 -10.31
CA ALA A 378 -3.35 18.45 -9.01
C ALA A 378 -4.42 18.19 -7.94
N ILE A 379 -4.27 17.10 -7.17
CA ILE A 379 -5.17 16.74 -6.08
C ILE A 379 -4.43 16.84 -4.74
N ASN A 380 -4.91 17.68 -3.84
CA ASN A 380 -4.34 17.90 -2.51
C ASN A 380 -2.81 18.18 -2.46
N PRO A 381 -2.22 19.04 -3.32
CA PRO A 381 -0.79 19.35 -3.27
C PRO A 381 -0.45 20.26 -2.08
N PRO A 382 0.38 19.88 -1.09
CA PRO A 382 0.79 20.84 -0.06
C PRO A 382 1.59 22.01 -0.66
N VAL A 383 1.29 23.24 -0.25
CA VAL A 383 1.96 24.46 -0.78
C VAL A 383 3.37 24.64 -0.21
N ASP A 384 3.49 24.42 1.09
CA ASP A 384 4.73 24.55 1.87
C ASP A 384 5.14 23.14 2.31
N THR A 385 6.07 22.56 1.57
CA THR A 385 6.55 21.19 1.82
C THR A 385 7.19 21.08 3.21
N PRO A 386 8.10 21.98 3.65
CA PRO A 386 8.61 21.96 5.02
C PRO A 386 7.53 21.92 6.10
N LEU A 387 6.50 22.77 6.01
CA LEU A 387 5.39 22.78 6.96
C LEU A 387 4.63 21.44 6.95
N ALA A 388 4.31 20.92 5.77
CA ALA A 388 3.59 19.65 5.61
C ALA A 388 4.36 18.47 6.22
N LEU A 389 5.69 18.43 6.00
CA LEU A 389 6.56 17.39 6.54
C LEU A 389 6.69 17.49 8.07
N SER A 390 6.79 18.70 8.62
CA SER A 390 6.78 18.92 10.08
C SER A 390 5.52 18.37 10.73
N LYS A 391 4.34 18.60 10.13
CA LYS A 391 3.07 18.07 10.65
C LYS A 391 3.02 16.54 10.66
N ILE A 392 3.65 15.90 9.68
CA ILE A 392 3.76 14.42 9.64
C ILE A 392 4.66 13.94 10.77
N ASP A 393 5.77 14.62 11.04
CA ASP A 393 6.64 14.29 12.17
C ASP A 393 5.94 14.52 13.53
N ASP A 394 5.11 15.57 13.66
CA ASP A 394 4.27 15.80 14.84
C ASP A 394 3.26 14.66 15.06
N PHE A 395 2.58 14.23 13.99
CA PHE A 395 1.66 13.09 14.04
C PHE A 395 2.39 11.78 14.40
N PHE A 396 3.62 11.57 13.93
CA PHE A 396 4.41 10.41 14.32
C PHE A 396 4.82 10.46 15.79
N ALA A 397 5.00 11.66 16.36
CA ALA A 397 5.36 11.86 17.76
C ALA A 397 4.17 11.71 18.73
N ILE A 398 2.94 11.59 18.25
CA ILE A 398 1.72 11.41 19.06
C ILE A 398 1.90 10.42 20.22
N PRO A 399 2.44 9.19 20.05
CA PRO A 399 2.62 8.25 21.16
C PRO A 399 3.52 8.75 22.29
N GLN A 400 4.40 9.73 22.02
CA GLN A 400 5.25 10.35 23.05
C GLN A 400 4.41 11.21 24.00
N SER A 401 3.31 11.78 23.53
CA SER A 401 2.37 12.57 24.34
C SER A 401 1.55 11.71 25.31
N TRP A 402 1.46 10.39 25.06
CA TRP A 402 0.74 9.47 25.96
C TRP A 402 1.45 9.33 27.31
N PRO A 403 0.69 9.13 28.41
CA PRO A 403 1.26 8.84 29.72
C PRO A 403 2.26 7.69 29.65
N THR A 404 3.47 7.89 30.19
CA THR A 404 4.58 6.93 30.07
C THR A 404 4.20 5.52 30.53
N GLU A 405 3.41 5.41 31.59
CA GLU A 405 2.93 4.12 32.13
C GLU A 405 1.97 3.38 31.17
N GLN A 406 1.21 4.10 30.34
CA GLN A 406 0.21 3.53 29.44
C GLN A 406 0.69 3.43 27.99
N ARG A 407 1.80 4.09 27.64
CA ARG A 407 2.27 4.24 26.25
C ARG A 407 2.45 2.91 25.54
N GLN A 408 3.04 1.93 26.21
CA GLN A 408 3.24 0.60 25.64
C GLN A 408 1.90 -0.11 25.41
N GLN A 409 1.03 -0.12 26.43
CA GLN A 409 -0.28 -0.76 26.34
C GLN A 409 -1.14 -0.13 25.24
N ARG A 410 -1.19 1.21 25.13
CA ARG A 410 -1.93 1.91 24.06
C ARG A 410 -1.36 1.59 22.67
N SER A 411 -0.04 1.53 22.54
CA SER A 411 0.60 1.16 21.26
C SER A 411 0.26 -0.27 20.84
N GLU A 412 0.23 -1.20 21.79
CA GLU A 412 -0.14 -2.58 21.54
C GLU A 412 -1.62 -2.71 21.20
N ASP A 413 -2.50 -2.08 21.98
CA ASP A 413 -3.94 -2.03 21.73
C ASP A 413 -4.27 -1.47 20.34
N LEU A 414 -3.62 -0.37 19.93
CA LEU A 414 -3.79 0.19 18.59
C LEU A 414 -3.47 -0.83 17.48
N MET A 415 -2.37 -1.59 17.63
CA MET A 415 -2.03 -2.63 16.64
C MET A 415 -3.05 -3.77 16.63
N LEU A 416 -3.57 -4.17 17.81
CA LEU A 416 -4.60 -5.20 17.93
C LEU A 416 -5.94 -4.75 17.32
N LYS A 417 -6.37 -3.50 17.59
CA LYS A 417 -7.51 -2.85 16.92
C LYS A 417 -7.34 -2.91 15.41
N LEU A 418 -6.17 -2.51 14.90
CA LEU A 418 -5.90 -2.45 13.47
C LEU A 418 -6.00 -3.83 12.80
N VAL A 419 -5.28 -4.84 13.29
CA VAL A 419 -5.31 -6.18 12.67
C VAL A 419 -6.69 -6.85 12.77
N THR A 420 -7.43 -6.57 13.85
CA THR A 420 -8.78 -7.10 14.05
C THR A 420 -9.77 -6.39 13.13
N ALA A 421 -9.73 -5.06 13.06
CA ALA A 421 -10.61 -4.26 12.21
C ALA A 421 -10.39 -4.56 10.72
N LEU A 422 -9.13 -4.70 10.28
CA LEU A 422 -8.79 -4.96 8.88
C LEU A 422 -9.28 -6.32 8.37
N LYS A 423 -9.48 -7.30 9.26
CA LYS A 423 -9.98 -8.64 8.89
C LYS A 423 -11.38 -8.58 8.27
N ASP A 424 -12.24 -7.73 8.81
CA ASP A 424 -13.64 -7.58 8.40
C ASP A 424 -13.91 -6.23 7.69
N PHE A 425 -12.85 -5.50 7.34
CA PHE A 425 -12.97 -4.17 6.74
C PHE A 425 -13.40 -4.25 5.28
N ASN A 426 -14.69 -4.05 5.04
CA ASN A 426 -15.31 -4.01 3.72
C ASN A 426 -15.74 -2.58 3.30
N GLY A 427 -15.34 -1.57 4.06
CA GLY A 427 -15.72 -0.16 3.84
C GLY A 427 -17.12 0.24 4.31
N GLN A 428 -17.94 -0.69 4.79
CA GLN A 428 -19.24 -0.39 5.39
C GLN A 428 -19.13 -0.14 6.90
N ASN A 429 -18.14 -0.76 7.56
CA ASN A 429 -17.88 -0.58 8.98
C ASN A 429 -16.88 0.56 9.22
N ARG A 430 -17.16 1.44 10.18
CA ARG A 430 -16.21 2.48 10.59
C ARG A 430 -15.01 1.85 11.29
N LEU A 431 -13.82 2.36 11.02
CA LEU A 431 -12.62 1.91 11.72
C LEU A 431 -12.71 2.32 13.21
N PRO A 432 -12.42 1.40 14.14
CA PRO A 432 -12.46 1.65 15.59
C PRO A 432 -11.18 2.38 16.02
N LEU A 433 -11.00 3.59 15.50
CA LEU A 433 -9.83 4.42 15.71
C LEU A 433 -10.27 5.81 16.13
N SER A 434 -9.59 6.37 17.13
CA SER A 434 -9.69 7.79 17.43
C SER A 434 -8.99 8.64 16.37
N LEU A 435 -9.24 9.95 16.39
CA LEU A 435 -8.55 10.89 15.51
C LEU A 435 -7.03 10.81 15.71
N GLU A 436 -6.59 10.84 16.97
CA GLU A 436 -5.18 10.74 17.36
C GLU A 436 -4.53 9.43 16.86
N GLU A 437 -5.20 8.29 17.04
CA GLU A 437 -4.71 6.98 16.59
C GLU A 437 -4.58 6.94 15.06
N SER A 438 -5.58 7.45 14.34
CA SER A 438 -5.56 7.48 12.87
C SER A 438 -4.48 8.41 12.32
N GLN A 439 -4.24 9.57 12.94
CA GLN A 439 -3.19 10.51 12.57
C GLN A 439 -1.80 9.90 12.75
N PHE A 440 -1.59 9.21 13.88
CA PHE A 440 -0.35 8.45 14.10
C PHE A 440 -0.15 7.36 13.03
N LEU A 441 -1.19 6.61 12.65
CA LEU A 441 -1.08 5.57 11.63
C LEU A 441 -0.78 6.14 10.24
N ILE A 442 -1.37 7.28 9.87
CA ILE A 442 -1.06 8.01 8.64
C ILE A 442 0.43 8.39 8.62
N ALA A 443 0.91 8.98 9.71
CA ALA A 443 2.32 9.35 9.82
C ALA A 443 3.24 8.14 9.84
N LEU A 444 2.90 7.05 10.55
CA LEU A 444 3.65 5.80 10.56
C LEU A 444 3.87 5.26 9.14
N ASN A 445 2.83 5.24 8.31
CA ASN A 445 2.95 4.85 6.91
C ASN A 445 3.92 5.77 6.13
N MET A 446 3.83 7.08 6.31
CA MET A 446 4.74 8.02 5.65
C MET A 446 6.20 7.86 6.11
N ARG A 447 6.41 7.58 7.40
CA ARG A 447 7.74 7.37 8.01
C ARG A 447 8.38 6.06 7.54
N LEU A 448 7.58 5.00 7.34
CA LEU A 448 8.05 3.75 6.73
C LEU A 448 8.53 3.99 5.29
N ASN A 449 7.75 4.74 4.48
CA ASN A 449 8.14 5.12 3.13
C ASN A 449 9.41 6.00 3.09
N LEU A 450 9.57 6.93 4.04
CA LEU A 450 10.80 7.72 4.19
C LEU A 450 12.00 6.82 4.50
N ALA A 451 11.86 5.88 5.43
CA ALA A 451 12.92 4.94 5.78
C ALA A 451 13.33 4.08 4.56
N GLU A 452 12.37 3.61 3.75
CA GLU A 452 12.66 2.96 2.46
C GLU A 452 13.45 3.87 1.50
N THR A 453 13.03 5.13 1.38
CA THR A 453 13.67 6.14 0.54
C THR A 453 15.12 6.34 0.96
N ILE A 454 15.37 6.59 2.25
CA ILE A 454 16.72 6.80 2.79
C ILE A 454 17.58 5.55 2.56
N ALA A 455 17.08 4.36 2.89
CA ALA A 455 17.82 3.11 2.71
C ALA A 455 18.25 2.91 1.25
N ALA A 456 17.32 3.14 0.32
CA ALA A 456 17.58 3.00 -1.11
C ALA A 456 18.51 4.09 -1.66
N ALA A 457 18.33 5.35 -1.25
CA ALA A 457 19.18 6.46 -1.67
C ALA A 457 20.63 6.29 -1.18
N GLN A 458 20.82 5.96 0.11
CA GLN A 458 22.14 5.73 0.69
C GLN A 458 22.83 4.49 0.11
N LYS A 459 22.07 3.49 -0.37
CA LYS A 459 22.63 2.35 -1.10
C LYS A 459 23.17 2.75 -2.49
N GLN A 460 22.61 3.77 -3.13
CA GLN A 460 23.07 4.25 -4.44
C GLN A 460 24.19 5.29 -4.34
N ASN A 461 24.06 6.19 -3.36
CA ASN A 461 24.99 7.27 -3.09
C ASN A 461 25.09 7.44 -1.57
N ASN A 462 26.06 6.75 -0.96
CA ASN A 462 26.26 6.77 0.48
C ASN A 462 26.88 8.10 0.91
N GLN A 463 26.12 8.90 1.65
CA GLN A 463 26.53 10.22 2.15
C GLN A 463 27.14 10.16 3.56
N GLY A 464 27.22 8.97 4.16
CA GLY A 464 27.99 8.73 5.40
C GLY A 464 27.31 9.16 6.70
N PHE A 465 26.01 9.48 6.70
CA PHE A 465 25.28 9.85 7.93
C PHE A 465 24.63 8.67 8.66
N LEU A 466 24.58 7.48 8.05
CA LEU A 466 24.07 6.26 8.68
C LEU A 466 25.19 5.50 9.40
N ARG A 467 24.90 4.99 10.59
CA ARG A 467 25.78 4.12 11.38
C ARG A 467 25.81 2.71 10.82
N HIS A 468 24.67 2.21 10.33
CA HIS A 468 24.57 0.88 9.72
C HIS A 468 24.58 0.97 8.20
N ASP A 469 25.33 0.07 7.56
CA ASP A 469 25.44 0.04 6.11
C ASP A 469 24.14 -0.48 5.45
N PRO A 470 23.48 0.30 4.59
CA PRO A 470 22.27 -0.12 3.88
C PRO A 470 22.46 -1.29 2.90
N ALA A 471 23.71 -1.65 2.58
CA ALA A 471 24.04 -2.81 1.76
C ALA A 471 24.03 -4.14 2.53
N VAL A 472 24.07 -4.12 3.87
CA VAL A 472 24.10 -5.33 4.70
C VAL A 472 22.76 -6.08 4.63
N PHE A 473 22.83 -7.41 4.64
CA PHE A 473 21.66 -8.27 4.50
C PHE A 473 20.76 -8.28 5.75
N GLN A 474 21.36 -8.23 6.95
CA GLN A 474 20.65 -8.02 8.21
C GLN A 474 20.37 -6.52 8.37
N LYS A 475 19.10 -6.15 8.48
CA LYS A 475 18.66 -4.75 8.43
C LYS A 475 17.87 -4.32 9.66
N ASN A 476 17.58 -5.19 10.63
CA ASN A 476 16.79 -4.80 11.81
C ASN A 476 17.38 -3.56 12.52
N ALA A 477 18.70 -3.51 12.71
CA ALA A 477 19.37 -2.37 13.34
C ALA A 477 19.33 -1.10 12.47
N LEU A 478 19.54 -1.26 11.16
CA LEU A 478 19.38 -0.18 10.19
C LEU A 478 17.96 0.40 10.22
N TRP A 479 16.93 -0.44 10.25
CA TRP A 479 15.54 0.01 10.28
C TRP A 479 15.18 0.77 11.55
N LEU A 480 15.69 0.35 12.70
CA LEU A 480 15.54 1.10 13.94
C LEU A 480 16.20 2.48 13.86
N GLU A 481 17.38 2.55 13.24
CA GLU A 481 18.05 3.83 12.97
C GLU A 481 17.21 4.71 12.02
N LEU A 482 16.74 4.16 10.91
CA LEU A 482 15.95 4.90 9.91
C LEU A 482 14.62 5.42 10.47
N MET A 483 13.92 4.61 11.28
CA MET A 483 12.66 5.03 11.91
C MET A 483 12.83 6.19 12.90
N ASN A 484 14.07 6.49 13.33
CA ASN A 484 14.37 7.65 14.19
C ASN A 484 14.72 8.93 13.41
N LEU A 485 14.93 8.88 12.09
CA LEU A 485 15.29 10.05 11.29
C LEU A 485 14.05 10.78 10.80
N SER A 486 13.78 12.01 11.25
CA SER A 486 12.66 12.87 10.81
C SER A 486 12.71 13.22 9.30
N PHE A 487 11.64 13.75 8.72
CA PHE A 487 11.71 14.30 7.37
C PHE A 487 12.66 15.52 7.33
N ASP A 488 12.68 16.32 8.40
CA ASP A 488 13.67 17.39 8.59
C ASP A 488 15.10 16.83 8.60
N ASP A 489 15.35 15.74 9.32
CA ASP A 489 16.67 15.08 9.32
C ASP A 489 17.06 14.63 7.91
N TYR A 490 16.15 14.03 7.14
CA TYR A 490 16.43 13.65 5.76
C TYR A 490 16.81 14.85 4.89
N MET A 491 16.07 15.96 5.01
CA MET A 491 16.39 17.17 4.27
C MET A 491 17.76 17.74 4.64
N ARG A 492 18.07 17.85 5.94
CA ARG A 492 19.33 18.42 6.45
C ARG A 492 20.55 17.52 6.23
N LEU A 493 20.39 16.21 6.36
CA LEU A 493 21.50 15.25 6.31
C LEU A 493 21.77 14.74 4.88
N SER A 494 20.75 14.74 4.01
CA SER A 494 20.84 14.12 2.68
C SER A 494 20.61 15.13 1.54
N VAL A 495 19.43 15.76 1.48
CA VAL A 495 19.02 16.55 0.31
C VAL A 495 19.78 17.88 0.22
N MET A 496 19.78 18.67 1.30
CA MET A 496 20.42 20.00 1.30
C MET A 496 21.92 19.93 1.03
N PRO A 497 22.73 19.11 1.72
CA PRO A 497 24.18 19.09 1.48
C PRO A 497 24.52 18.75 0.03
N TYR A 498 23.79 17.78 -0.55
CA TYR A 498 23.98 17.37 -1.93
C TYR A 498 23.72 18.50 -2.93
N TYR A 499 22.57 19.17 -2.81
CA TYR A 499 22.18 20.19 -3.78
C TYR A 499 22.87 21.54 -3.53
N CYS A 500 23.20 21.90 -2.29
CA CYS A 500 24.02 23.08 -2.01
C CYS A 500 25.41 22.95 -2.64
N GLU A 501 26.06 21.78 -2.52
CA GLU A 501 27.35 21.52 -3.16
C GLU A 501 27.22 21.50 -4.69
N LYS A 502 26.23 20.76 -5.22
CA LYS A 502 26.06 20.59 -6.67
C LYS A 502 25.68 21.87 -7.41
N LEU A 503 24.84 22.70 -6.80
CA LEU A 503 24.30 23.92 -7.43
C LEU A 503 25.01 25.20 -6.96
N GLU A 504 25.98 25.09 -6.05
CA GLU A 504 26.67 26.23 -5.42
C GLU A 504 25.67 27.25 -4.85
N CYS A 505 24.67 26.77 -4.11
CA CYS A 505 23.56 27.58 -3.61
C CYS A 505 23.43 27.53 -2.09
N GLU A 506 22.77 28.56 -1.54
CA GLU A 506 22.49 28.65 -0.11
C GLU A 506 21.30 27.77 0.30
N PRO A 507 21.28 27.20 1.52
CA PRO A 507 20.18 26.37 2.01
C PRO A 507 18.80 27.06 1.95
N ASP A 508 18.75 28.36 2.26
CA ASP A 508 17.52 29.15 2.23
C ASP A 508 16.92 29.23 0.83
N TRP A 509 17.77 29.32 -0.21
CA TRP A 509 17.30 29.32 -1.59
C TRP A 509 16.68 27.97 -1.97
N LEU A 510 17.27 26.87 -1.49
CA LEU A 510 16.78 25.51 -1.69
C LEU A 510 15.42 25.29 -1.03
N LEU A 511 15.25 25.78 0.20
CA LEU A 511 13.98 25.75 0.93
C LEU A 511 12.91 26.55 0.20
N GLU A 512 13.21 27.77 -0.22
CA GLU A 512 12.27 28.59 -0.98
C GLU A 512 11.88 27.94 -2.31
N LYS A 513 12.84 27.37 -3.04
CA LYS A 513 12.57 26.63 -4.29
C LYS A 513 11.80 25.33 -4.10
N SER A 514 11.67 24.83 -2.87
CA SER A 514 10.89 23.64 -2.53
C SER A 514 9.41 23.94 -2.22
N LYS A 515 9.02 25.22 -2.21
CA LYS A 515 7.63 25.67 -1.99
C LYS A 515 6.94 25.96 -3.32
N LEU A 516 5.64 25.63 -3.41
CA LEU A 516 4.83 25.95 -4.58
C LEU A 516 4.59 27.47 -4.74
N SER A 517 4.72 28.25 -3.67
CA SER A 517 4.69 29.71 -3.73
C SER A 517 5.77 30.29 -4.64
N ALA A 518 6.93 29.63 -4.77
CA ALA A 518 7.99 30.03 -5.69
C ALA A 518 7.59 29.90 -7.17
N LEU A 519 6.54 29.14 -7.48
CA LEU A 519 6.02 28.92 -8.82
C LEU A 519 4.79 29.79 -9.12
N GLU A 520 4.39 30.70 -8.22
CA GLU A 520 3.13 31.45 -8.33
C GLU A 520 2.95 32.14 -9.69
N GLY A 521 4.02 32.69 -10.27
CA GLY A 521 4.00 33.38 -11.55
C GLY A 521 3.64 32.48 -12.74
N SER A 522 4.18 31.27 -12.82
CA SER A 522 3.86 30.30 -13.89
C SER A 522 2.51 29.66 -13.65
N LEU A 523 2.22 29.23 -12.42
CA LEU A 523 0.97 28.57 -12.06
C LEU A 523 -0.26 29.46 -12.27
N ARG A 524 -0.13 30.78 -12.03
CA ARG A 524 -1.22 31.73 -12.27
C ARG A 524 -1.55 31.88 -13.76
N ARG A 525 -0.53 31.85 -14.63
CA ARG A 525 -0.67 32.06 -16.09
C ARG A 525 -1.01 30.80 -16.87
N ASN A 526 -0.82 29.62 -16.29
CA ASN A 526 -1.07 28.34 -16.95
C ASN A 526 -2.56 27.95 -16.86
N ASP A 527 -3.24 28.03 -18.00
CA ASP A 527 -4.67 27.71 -18.18
C ASP A 527 -4.96 26.20 -18.17
N LYS A 528 -3.97 25.37 -18.48
CA LYS A 528 -4.06 23.90 -18.48
C LYS A 528 -4.23 23.28 -17.09
N LEU A 529 -3.96 24.03 -16.03
CA LEU A 529 -3.97 23.52 -14.65
C LEU A 529 -5.39 23.45 -14.08
N ARG A 530 -5.67 22.39 -13.33
CA ARG A 530 -6.85 22.20 -12.48
C ARG A 530 -6.42 21.73 -11.10
N LEU A 531 -7.13 22.19 -10.07
CA LEU A 531 -6.83 21.89 -8.68
C LEU A 531 -8.08 21.37 -7.96
N LEU A 532 -7.95 20.21 -7.31
CA LEU A 532 -8.88 19.73 -6.30
C LEU A 532 -8.19 19.78 -4.94
N GLN A 533 -8.80 20.45 -3.97
CA GLN A 533 -8.23 20.58 -2.63
C GLN A 533 -9.34 20.49 -1.58
N ASN A 534 -9.08 19.74 -0.50
CA ASN A 534 -9.98 19.71 0.65
C ASN A 534 -9.56 20.80 1.66
N ARG A 535 -10.54 21.49 2.23
CA ARG A 535 -10.32 22.58 3.20
C ARG A 535 -9.83 22.08 4.55
N ASN A 536 -10.20 20.86 4.93
CA ASN A 536 -9.77 20.22 6.17
C ASN A 536 -8.57 19.27 5.99
N ASP A 537 -7.80 19.45 4.92
CA ASP A 537 -6.55 18.72 4.71
C ASP A 537 -5.53 19.14 5.78
N PHE A 538 -5.06 18.18 6.58
CA PHE A 538 -4.17 18.46 7.71
C PHE A 538 -2.81 18.99 7.26
N LEU A 539 -2.37 18.76 6.03
CA LEU A 539 -1.05 19.20 5.54
C LEU A 539 -0.96 20.70 5.24
N ILE A 540 -2.09 21.41 5.24
CA ILE A 540 -2.14 22.83 4.91
C ILE A 540 -2.77 23.67 6.02
N ASP A 541 -2.62 24.98 5.94
CA ASP A 541 -3.24 25.96 6.83
C ASP A 541 -4.17 26.93 6.10
N SER A 542 -4.73 27.89 6.84
CA SER A 542 -5.67 28.89 6.32
C SER A 542 -5.03 29.89 5.35
N GLU A 543 -3.73 30.16 5.48
CA GLU A 543 -2.99 31.03 4.55
C GLU A 543 -2.81 30.33 3.21
N GLN A 544 -2.43 29.05 3.22
CA GLN A 544 -2.30 28.22 2.02
C GLN A 544 -3.65 28.01 1.32
N LEU A 545 -4.76 27.87 2.05
CA LEU A 545 -6.11 27.85 1.46
C LEU A 545 -6.44 29.14 0.70
N SER A 546 -6.04 30.28 1.26
CA SER A 546 -6.19 31.59 0.61
C SER A 546 -5.30 31.70 -0.63
N TRP A 547 -4.09 31.13 -0.57
CA TRP A 547 -3.15 31.06 -1.68
C TRP A 547 -3.74 30.33 -2.90
N TYR A 548 -4.35 29.15 -2.74
CA TYR A 548 -4.97 28.45 -3.87
C TYR A 548 -6.04 29.28 -4.58
N SER A 549 -6.91 29.93 -3.80
CA SER A 549 -7.99 30.78 -4.34
C SER A 549 -7.42 31.93 -5.16
N ARG A 550 -6.30 32.53 -4.72
CA ARG A 550 -5.63 33.63 -5.41
C ARG A 550 -4.89 33.18 -6.67
N VAL A 551 -4.22 32.02 -6.64
CA VAL A 551 -3.36 31.55 -7.74
C VAL A 551 -4.14 30.84 -8.82
N PHE A 552 -5.07 29.95 -8.45
CA PHE A 552 -5.83 29.12 -9.39
C PHE A 552 -7.19 29.75 -9.75
N GLY A 553 -7.78 30.56 -8.88
CA GLY A 553 -9.08 31.17 -9.12
C GLY A 553 -10.14 30.13 -9.45
N ARG A 554 -10.79 30.27 -10.62
CA ARG A 554 -11.83 29.33 -11.10
C ARG A 554 -11.29 27.94 -11.46
N ARG A 555 -9.97 27.78 -11.59
CA ARG A 555 -9.33 26.48 -11.87
C ARG A 555 -9.21 25.59 -10.63
N ALA A 556 -9.56 26.10 -9.46
CA ALA A 556 -9.55 25.37 -8.20
C ALA A 556 -10.96 25.10 -7.68
N LEU A 557 -11.17 23.90 -7.16
CA LEU A 557 -12.34 23.56 -6.35
C LEU A 557 -11.90 23.19 -4.94
N LEU A 558 -12.34 24.00 -3.97
CA LEU A 558 -12.04 23.85 -2.56
C LEU A 558 -13.21 23.18 -1.83
N LEU A 559 -13.12 21.87 -1.63
CA LEU A 559 -14.16 21.05 -1.02
C LEU A 559 -14.17 21.24 0.51
N PRO A 560 -15.34 21.20 1.18
CA PRO A 560 -15.44 21.46 2.61
C PRO A 560 -14.74 20.40 3.47
N GLU A 561 -14.86 19.14 3.08
CA GLU A 561 -14.40 17.99 3.85
C GLU A 561 -13.73 16.95 2.95
N GLY A 562 -13.03 15.99 3.57
CA GLY A 562 -12.35 14.87 2.93
C GLY A 562 -10.96 14.55 3.46
N GLY A 563 -10.41 15.36 4.36
CA GLY A 563 -9.03 15.22 4.83
C GLY A 563 -8.02 15.26 3.68
N HIS A 564 -6.89 14.58 3.84
CA HIS A 564 -5.91 14.39 2.78
C HIS A 564 -6.28 13.17 1.92
N LEU A 565 -6.73 13.40 0.67
CA LEU A 565 -7.14 12.36 -0.31
C LEU A 565 -8.32 11.45 0.07
N GLY A 566 -8.93 11.64 1.24
CA GLY A 566 -9.96 10.75 1.78
C GLY A 566 -11.23 10.64 0.95
N ASN A 567 -11.51 11.61 0.07
CA ASN A 567 -12.69 11.58 -0.80
C ASN A 567 -12.55 10.72 -2.05
N MET A 568 -11.34 10.28 -2.41
CA MET A 568 -11.09 9.71 -3.75
C MET A 568 -11.84 8.41 -4.02
N TYR A 569 -12.23 7.67 -2.98
CA TYR A 569 -13.03 6.45 -3.13
C TYR A 569 -14.50 6.76 -3.49
N HIS A 570 -14.99 7.97 -3.24
CA HIS A 570 -16.39 8.30 -3.43
C HIS A 570 -16.72 8.44 -4.93
N PRO A 571 -17.78 7.79 -5.45
CA PRO A 571 -18.13 7.87 -6.87
C PRO A 571 -18.32 9.31 -7.37
N ASP A 572 -18.95 10.18 -6.58
CA ASP A 572 -19.14 11.59 -6.95
C ASP A 572 -17.80 12.35 -7.09
N TYR A 573 -16.81 12.01 -6.26
CA TYR A 573 -15.47 12.60 -6.36
C TYR A 573 -14.73 12.08 -7.59
N GLN A 574 -14.90 10.79 -7.92
CA GLN A 574 -14.35 10.20 -9.14
C GLN A 574 -14.95 10.84 -10.40
N ALA A 575 -16.27 11.07 -10.41
CA ALA A 575 -16.94 11.82 -11.48
C ALA A 575 -16.41 13.26 -11.60
N LEU A 576 -16.12 13.91 -10.47
CA LEU A 576 -15.50 15.23 -10.43
C LEU A 576 -14.07 15.23 -10.98
N ILE A 577 -13.25 14.21 -10.69
CA ILE A 577 -11.93 14.03 -11.30
C ILE A 577 -12.06 13.99 -12.83
N VAL A 578 -12.95 13.14 -13.35
CA VAL A 578 -13.19 13.02 -14.80
C VAL A 578 -13.63 14.37 -15.38
N LYS A 579 -14.59 15.05 -14.74
CA LYS A 579 -15.06 16.36 -15.17
C LYS A 579 -13.92 17.38 -15.27
N MET A 580 -13.07 17.48 -14.25
CA MET A 580 -11.92 18.39 -14.26
C MET A 580 -10.92 18.07 -15.38
N LEU A 581 -10.78 16.79 -15.76
CA LEU A 581 -9.89 16.36 -16.84
C LEU A 581 -10.48 16.62 -18.23
N GLU A 582 -11.80 16.74 -18.37
CA GLU A 582 -12.48 16.88 -19.66
C GLU A 582 -12.96 18.30 -19.97
N GLU A 583 -13.28 19.12 -18.96
CA GLU A 583 -13.79 20.49 -19.13
C GLU A 583 -12.95 21.32 -20.11
N ASP A 584 -13.50 21.75 -21.24
CA ASP A 584 -12.80 22.63 -22.18
C ASP A 584 -12.59 24.03 -21.57
N ASP A 585 -11.49 24.69 -21.94
CA ASP A 585 -11.13 26.03 -21.45
C ASP A 585 -12.09 27.14 -21.97
N GLY A 586 -13.14 26.79 -22.71
CA GLY A 586 -14.09 27.71 -23.32
C GLY A 586 -15.55 27.24 -23.30
N GLY A 587 -16.30 27.66 -22.28
CA GLY A 587 -17.77 27.68 -22.23
C GLY A 587 -18.34 26.99 -20.99
N GLY A 588 -19.13 27.62 -20.12
CA GLY A 588 -19.69 28.95 -20.05
C GLY A 588 -20.73 28.93 -18.90
N GLN A 589 -20.69 29.99 -18.08
CA GLN A 589 -21.67 30.42 -17.04
C GLN A 589 -22.04 29.46 -15.91
#